data_AF-A0A165S7X2-F1
#
_entry.id   AF-A0A165S7X2-F1
#
_cell.length_a   1.000
_cell.length_b   1.000
_cell.length_c   1.000
_cell.angle_alpha   90.00
_cell.angle_beta   90.00
_cell.angle_gamma   90.00
#
_symmetry.space_group_name_H-M   'P 1'
#
loop_
_entity.id
_entity.type
_entity.pdbx_description
1 polymer ?
#
loop_
_entity_poly.entity_id
_entity_poly.type
_entity_poly.pdbx_seq_one_letter_code
_entity_poly.pdbx_strand_id
1 'polypeptide(L)'
;MPHFDPSSFVSRSAGLTLVLGAETAARETYAEQLAAATGARLARVIAGHASAASEVADLVAALEGTQPAARAVVPVPGDVDVTHVIGAASDGAGDATVVTVVDATSIISRLGRQTYLDRAAPEGPELVAEAAITVQHLEFAELVLVVDHERVPTGRLTRLTALLSHLNPTARIVLRGSTVVVPATRRGRTPYGDRPGWVRALNDEHDPVFTDPDVRTFRYEQPRPFHTGRLMHLLEGDLSGHRYGTLVRSAGFCRFATRPGRAALWEQVGSMITFDPLAADEASPELASTGQDLVFTGIRLHRAGLTAALDACVLSDRELLEGPGAWSRISDPLPRWVEA
;
A
#
# COMPACT_ATOMS: atom_id res chain seq x y z
N MET A 1 23.84 3.17 43.87
CA MET A 1 22.58 3.47 43.16
C MET A 1 22.91 4.50 42.08
N PRO A 2 22.75 4.18 40.79
CA PRO A 2 22.97 5.16 39.75
C PRO A 2 21.83 6.17 39.77
N HIS A 3 22.19 7.44 39.71
CA HIS A 3 21.26 8.57 39.62
C HIS A 3 20.44 8.43 38.34
N PHE A 4 19.13 8.25 38.47
CA PHE A 4 18.20 8.33 37.34
C PHE A 4 17.95 9.81 37.09
N ASP A 5 18.45 10.34 35.97
CA ASP A 5 18.18 11.70 35.52
C ASP A 5 16.88 11.68 34.67
N PRO A 6 15.77 12.25 35.17
CA PRO A 6 14.48 12.24 34.48
C PRO A 6 14.44 13.18 33.26
N SER A 7 15.54 13.87 32.93
CA SER A 7 15.62 14.79 31.79
C SER A 7 16.09 14.14 30.48
N SER A 8 16.34 12.83 30.46
CA SER A 8 16.91 12.10 29.30
C SER A 8 15.89 11.54 28.29
N PHE A 9 14.58 11.77 28.44
CA PHE A 9 13.56 11.35 27.45
C PHE A 9 12.55 12.46 27.12
N VAL A 10 13.04 13.60 26.66
CA VAL A 10 12.22 14.50 25.83
C VAL A 10 12.74 14.36 24.41
N SER A 11 12.16 13.42 23.65
CA SER A 11 12.32 13.43 22.18
C SER A 11 11.76 14.76 21.67
N ARG A 12 12.67 15.64 21.25
CA ARG A 12 12.42 16.97 20.69
C ARG A 12 12.16 16.84 19.18
N SER A 13 11.13 16.11 18.77
CA SER A 13 10.81 15.96 17.34
C SER A 13 9.97 17.12 16.82
N ALA A 14 10.35 17.63 15.64
CA ALA A 14 9.51 18.50 14.82
C ALA A 14 8.23 17.74 14.39
N GLY A 15 7.08 18.42 14.38
CA GLY A 15 5.82 17.81 13.99
C GLY A 15 5.63 17.88 12.48
N LEU A 16 6.01 16.84 11.75
CA LEU A 16 5.80 16.75 10.31
C LEU A 16 4.49 16.01 9.99
N THR A 17 3.66 16.58 9.13
CA THR A 17 2.46 15.92 8.60
C THR A 17 2.53 15.86 7.08
N LEU A 18 2.58 14.64 6.55
CA LEU A 18 2.47 14.36 5.13
C LEU A 18 1.00 14.23 4.76
N VAL A 19 0.56 15.01 3.78
CA VAL A 19 -0.80 14.95 3.25
C VAL A 19 -0.74 14.30 1.89
N LEU A 20 -1.22 13.06 1.82
CA LEU A 20 -1.30 12.21 0.64
C LEU A 20 -2.71 12.23 0.04
N GLY A 21 -2.85 11.64 -1.14
CA GLY A 21 -4.13 11.46 -1.81
C GLY A 21 -4.01 11.68 -3.32
N ALA A 22 -4.78 10.91 -4.09
CA ALA A 22 -4.76 10.98 -5.55
C ALA A 22 -5.46 12.25 -6.11
N GLU A 23 -6.31 12.90 -5.32
CA GLU A 23 -7.06 14.09 -5.75
C GLU A 23 -6.30 15.36 -5.31
N THR A 24 -5.60 15.98 -6.26
CA THR A 24 -4.74 17.15 -6.00
C THR A 24 -5.48 18.29 -5.30
N ALA A 25 -6.67 18.66 -5.79
CA ALA A 25 -7.42 19.79 -5.23
C ALA A 25 -7.86 19.53 -3.77
N ALA A 26 -8.37 18.33 -3.47
CA ALA A 26 -8.80 17.98 -2.12
C ALA A 26 -7.61 17.90 -1.14
N ARG A 27 -6.49 17.34 -1.61
CA ARG A 27 -5.23 17.23 -0.85
C ARG A 27 -4.67 18.61 -0.50
N GLU A 28 -4.51 19.50 -1.49
CA GLU A 28 -4.01 20.86 -1.28
C GLU A 28 -4.92 21.67 -0.35
N THR A 29 -6.23 21.62 -0.59
CA THR A 29 -7.22 22.35 0.23
C THR A 29 -7.14 21.92 1.69
N TYR A 30 -7.04 20.61 1.96
CA TYR A 30 -6.90 20.13 3.34
C TYR A 30 -5.55 20.53 3.95
N ALA A 31 -4.44 20.44 3.20
CA ALA A 31 -3.13 20.83 3.69
C ALA A 31 -3.08 22.31 4.11
N GLU A 32 -3.66 23.21 3.30
CA GLU A 32 -3.77 24.64 3.61
C GLU A 32 -4.59 24.89 4.88
N GLN A 33 -5.74 24.23 4.98
CA GLN A 33 -6.63 24.36 6.12
C GLN A 33 -6.00 23.80 7.42
N LEU A 34 -5.26 22.69 7.33
CA LEU A 34 -4.54 22.12 8.45
C LEU A 34 -3.40 23.03 8.91
N ALA A 35 -2.62 23.57 7.98
CA ALA A 35 -1.54 24.51 8.28
C ALA A 35 -2.09 25.76 8.99
N ALA A 36 -3.18 26.34 8.47
CA ALA A 36 -3.85 27.49 9.07
C ALA A 36 -4.40 27.18 10.48
N ALA A 37 -5.04 26.02 10.68
CA ALA A 37 -5.64 25.64 11.96
C ALA A 37 -4.60 25.33 13.05
N THR A 38 -3.39 24.89 12.66
CA THR A 38 -2.35 24.45 13.59
C THR A 38 -1.20 25.45 13.75
N GLY A 39 -1.16 26.50 12.93
CA GLY A 39 -0.03 27.42 12.82
C GLY A 39 1.23 26.78 12.22
N ALA A 40 1.11 25.61 11.59
CA ALA A 40 2.22 24.91 10.95
C ALA A 40 2.64 25.60 9.65
N ARG A 41 3.92 25.48 9.30
CA ARG A 41 4.44 25.94 8.01
C ARG A 41 3.95 25.01 6.92
N LEU A 42 3.24 25.55 5.93
CA LEU A 42 2.92 24.82 4.71
C LEU A 42 4.16 24.80 3.80
N ALA A 43 4.65 23.62 3.48
CA ALA A 43 5.82 23.43 2.63
C ALA A 43 5.47 22.52 1.46
N ARG A 44 5.73 22.97 0.23
CA ARG A 44 5.39 22.23 -0.98
C ARG A 44 6.63 21.60 -1.57
N VAL A 45 6.48 20.36 -1.99
CA VAL A 45 7.42 19.66 -2.87
C VAL A 45 7.19 20.21 -4.28
N ILE A 46 8.18 20.89 -4.82
CA ILE A 46 8.16 21.48 -6.16
C ILE A 46 8.81 20.47 -7.08
N ALA A 47 8.02 19.67 -7.80
CA ALA A 47 8.49 18.73 -8.81
C ALA A 47 9.54 19.39 -9.73
N GLY A 48 10.82 19.16 -9.41
CA GLY A 48 11.98 19.68 -10.11
C GLY A 48 12.87 18.55 -10.59
N HIS A 49 14.19 18.77 -10.67
CA HIS A 49 15.15 17.72 -11.03
C HIS A 49 15.41 16.73 -9.88
N ALA A 50 14.82 16.95 -8.70
CA ALA A 50 14.96 16.10 -7.52
C ALA A 50 13.70 15.24 -7.33
N SER A 51 13.84 14.06 -6.74
CA SER A 51 12.69 13.23 -6.37
C SER A 51 11.93 13.86 -5.21
N ALA A 52 10.61 13.62 -5.12
CA ALA A 52 9.80 14.10 -4.00
C ALA A 52 10.35 13.66 -2.63
N ALA A 53 10.95 12.46 -2.55
CA ALA A 53 11.61 11.98 -1.34
C ALA A 53 12.84 12.84 -0.98
N SER A 54 13.66 13.23 -1.95
CA SER A 54 14.81 14.13 -1.74
C SER A 54 14.36 15.50 -1.22
N GLU A 55 13.32 16.06 -1.82
CA GLU A 55 12.79 17.35 -1.38
C GLU A 55 12.18 17.30 0.02
N VAL A 56 11.53 16.18 0.36
CA VAL A 56 11.04 15.93 1.72
C VAL A 56 12.21 15.80 2.71
N ALA A 57 13.29 15.10 2.34
CA ALA A 57 14.50 15.01 3.16
C ALA A 57 15.15 16.39 3.38
N ASP A 58 15.28 17.20 2.32
CA ASP A 58 15.80 18.56 2.40
C ASP A 58 14.93 19.45 3.30
N LEU A 59 13.61 19.30 3.19
CA LEU A 59 12.65 20.02 4.03
C LEU A 59 12.78 19.61 5.50
N VAL A 60 12.92 18.31 5.77
CA VAL A 60 13.13 17.76 7.11
C VAL A 60 14.42 18.32 7.71
N ALA A 61 15.54 18.28 6.98
CA ALA A 61 16.81 18.85 7.42
C ALA A 61 16.71 20.36 7.70
N ALA A 62 15.96 21.10 6.88
CA ALA A 62 15.71 22.52 7.10
C ALA A 62 14.87 22.79 8.37
N LEU A 63 13.95 21.88 8.74
CA LEU A 63 13.13 21.99 9.96
C LEU A 63 13.95 21.72 11.22
N GLU A 64 14.88 20.76 11.18
CA GLU A 64 15.79 20.46 12.30
C GLU A 64 16.70 21.65 12.65
N GLY A 65 17.08 22.44 11.66
CA GLY A 65 17.88 23.66 11.86
C GLY A 65 17.08 24.85 12.44
N THR A 66 15.75 24.76 12.50
CA THR A 66 14.87 25.80 13.07
C THR A 66 14.44 25.47 14.50
N GLN A 67 13.87 26.44 15.23
CA GLN A 67 13.49 26.24 16.64
C GLN A 67 12.65 24.97 16.87
N PRO A 68 12.85 24.27 18.00
CA PRO A 68 12.37 22.90 18.28
C PRO A 68 10.84 22.70 18.35
N ALA A 69 10.03 23.68 17.94
CA ALA A 69 8.58 23.61 17.87
C ALA A 69 8.03 23.74 16.43
N ALA A 70 8.90 23.81 15.41
CA ALA A 70 8.48 23.95 14.03
C ALA A 70 7.61 22.75 13.61
N ARG A 71 6.35 23.03 13.26
CA ARG A 71 5.44 22.06 12.63
C ARG A 71 5.37 22.34 11.15
N ALA A 72 5.35 21.30 10.33
CA ALA A 72 5.21 21.43 8.90
C ALA A 72 4.10 20.54 8.36
N VAL A 73 3.36 21.07 7.39
CA VAL A 73 2.37 20.32 6.61
C VAL A 73 2.88 20.27 5.18
N VAL A 74 2.94 19.08 4.60
CA VAL A 74 3.50 18.83 3.28
C VAL A 74 2.47 18.10 2.42
N PRO A 75 1.76 18.79 1.51
CA PRO A 75 1.02 18.10 0.46
C PRO A 75 2.02 17.44 -0.48
N VAL A 76 1.96 16.11 -0.55
CA VAL A 76 2.87 15.31 -1.38
C VAL A 76 2.20 15.08 -2.75
N PRO A 77 2.90 15.25 -3.89
CA PRO A 77 2.36 14.96 -5.22
C PRO A 77 1.79 13.53 -5.32
N GLY A 78 0.79 13.35 -6.19
CA GLY A 78 -0.04 12.12 -6.19
C GLY A 78 0.56 10.95 -6.95
N ASP A 79 1.73 11.15 -7.53
CA ASP A 79 2.45 10.32 -8.50
C ASP A 79 3.80 9.85 -7.95
N VAL A 80 4.02 9.98 -6.65
CA VAL A 80 5.30 9.67 -5.99
C VAL A 80 5.29 8.28 -5.37
N ASP A 81 6.49 7.77 -5.11
CA ASP A 81 6.64 6.60 -4.23
C ASP A 81 6.38 6.99 -2.77
N VAL A 82 5.28 6.48 -2.23
CA VAL A 82 4.85 6.74 -0.86
C VAL A 82 5.85 6.20 0.15
N THR A 83 6.44 5.04 -0.12
CA THR A 83 7.38 4.39 0.80
C THR A 83 8.67 5.18 0.91
N HIS A 84 9.22 5.64 -0.22
CA HIS A 84 10.41 6.49 -0.23
C HIS A 84 10.17 7.84 0.46
N VAL A 85 9.00 8.47 0.24
CA VAL A 85 8.68 9.74 0.89
C VAL A 85 8.52 9.58 2.40
N ILE A 86 7.87 8.51 2.87
CA ILE A 86 7.74 8.22 4.30
C ILE A 86 9.09 7.87 4.93
N GLY A 87 9.94 7.12 4.22
CA GLY A 87 11.30 6.82 4.65
C GLY A 87 12.13 8.09 4.85
N ALA A 88 12.19 8.93 3.83
CA ALA A 88 12.87 10.23 3.89
C ALA A 88 12.35 11.13 5.03
N ALA A 89 11.05 11.10 5.29
CA ALA A 89 10.44 11.85 6.40
C ALA A 89 10.82 11.28 7.77
N SER A 90 10.90 9.95 7.90
CA SER A 90 11.19 9.26 9.16
C SER A 90 12.66 9.39 9.57
N ASP A 91 13.58 9.37 8.60
CA ASP A 91 15.03 9.37 8.86
C ASP A 91 15.54 10.65 9.54
N GLY A 92 14.88 11.79 9.34
CA GLY A 92 15.22 13.05 10.03
C GLY A 92 14.17 13.53 11.05
N ALA A 93 12.87 13.49 10.74
CA ALA A 93 11.86 14.07 11.65
C ALA A 93 11.41 13.11 12.78
N GLY A 94 11.81 11.83 12.75
CA GLY A 94 11.41 10.80 13.71
C GLY A 94 10.04 10.18 13.39
N ASP A 95 8.94 10.88 13.72
CA ASP A 95 7.56 10.39 13.56
C ASP A 95 6.75 11.36 12.67
N ALA A 96 6.83 11.18 11.35
CA ALA A 96 5.98 11.90 10.41
C ALA A 96 4.56 11.31 10.43
N THR A 97 3.54 12.15 10.60
CA THR A 97 2.14 11.72 10.55
C THR A 97 1.65 11.66 9.11
N VAL A 98 1.09 10.53 8.69
CA VAL A 98 0.57 10.34 7.33
C VAL A 98 -0.95 10.48 7.29
N VAL A 99 -1.45 11.48 6.57
CA VAL A 99 -2.88 11.71 6.36
C VAL A 99 -3.20 11.56 4.88
N THR A 100 -4.20 10.74 4.55
CA THR A 100 -4.63 10.52 3.17
C THR A 100 -6.03 11.08 2.96
N VAL A 101 -6.16 12.00 2.00
CA VAL A 101 -7.45 12.57 1.61
C VAL A 101 -8.02 11.78 0.43
N VAL A 102 -9.25 11.30 0.57
CA VAL A 102 -9.97 10.55 -0.46
C VAL A 102 -11.34 11.15 -0.73
N ASP A 103 -11.63 11.35 -2.02
CA ASP A 103 -12.96 11.71 -2.50
C ASP A 103 -13.83 10.45 -2.58
N ALA A 104 -14.94 10.47 -1.83
CA ALA A 104 -15.88 9.36 -1.74
C ALA A 104 -16.53 8.98 -3.09
N THR A 105 -16.63 9.95 -4.01
CA THR A 105 -17.31 9.78 -5.29
C THR A 105 -16.44 9.11 -6.35
N SER A 106 -15.11 9.21 -6.21
CA SER A 106 -14.16 8.80 -7.26
C SER A 106 -13.23 7.66 -6.86
N ILE A 107 -12.97 7.43 -5.56
CA ILE A 107 -11.95 6.48 -5.09
C ILE A 107 -12.09 5.05 -5.62
N ILE A 108 -13.31 4.49 -5.65
CA ILE A 108 -13.55 3.13 -6.17
C ILE A 108 -13.21 3.08 -7.66
N SER A 109 -13.59 4.11 -8.42
CA SER A 109 -13.28 4.16 -9.85
C SER A 109 -11.77 4.26 -10.09
N ARG A 110 -11.04 5.01 -9.25
CA ARG A 110 -9.58 5.17 -9.33
C ARG A 110 -8.85 3.85 -9.07
N LEU A 111 -9.26 3.09 -8.05
CA LEU A 111 -8.69 1.77 -7.76
C LEU A 111 -8.95 0.74 -8.89
N GLY A 112 -9.90 1.00 -9.78
CA GLY A 112 -10.17 0.19 -10.97
C GLY A 112 -9.59 0.74 -12.27
N ARG A 113 -8.86 1.86 -12.25
CA ARG A 113 -8.28 2.44 -13.48
C ARG A 113 -7.09 1.62 -13.98
N GLN A 114 -6.97 1.57 -15.30
CA GLN A 114 -5.85 0.95 -16.02
C GLN A 114 -4.91 2.01 -16.62
N THR A 115 -4.81 3.16 -15.95
CA THR A 115 -3.93 4.27 -16.32
C THR A 115 -2.57 4.12 -15.65
N TYR A 116 -1.52 4.57 -16.35
CA TYR A 116 -0.16 4.65 -15.85
C TYR A 116 0.23 6.11 -15.66
N LEU A 117 1.09 6.37 -14.68
CA LEU A 117 1.71 7.65 -14.39
C LEU A 117 3.22 7.54 -14.64
N ASP A 118 3.82 8.61 -15.15
CA ASP A 118 5.27 8.75 -15.19
C ASP A 118 5.75 9.12 -13.78
N ARG A 119 6.39 8.17 -13.11
CA ARG A 119 6.97 8.36 -11.78
C ARG A 119 8.47 8.60 -11.90
N ALA A 120 8.96 9.67 -11.27
CA ALA A 120 10.41 9.88 -11.17
C ALA A 120 11.05 8.79 -10.29
N ALA A 121 12.02 8.06 -10.84
CA ALA A 121 12.86 7.10 -10.11
C ALA A 121 14.35 7.41 -10.34
N PRO A 122 15.25 6.91 -9.47
CA PRO A 122 16.69 7.18 -9.59
C PRO A 122 17.30 6.79 -10.95
N GLU A 123 16.78 5.74 -11.57
CA GLU A 123 17.26 5.20 -12.86
C GLU A 123 16.56 5.82 -14.08
N GLY A 124 15.64 6.76 -13.87
CA GLY A 124 14.83 7.39 -14.91
C GLY A 124 13.33 7.34 -14.60
N PRO A 125 12.49 7.97 -15.43
CA PRO A 125 11.04 7.86 -15.28
C PRO A 125 10.57 6.43 -15.49
N GLU A 126 9.74 5.94 -14.58
CA GLU A 126 9.12 4.62 -14.61
C GLU A 126 7.61 4.76 -14.78
N LEU A 127 7.01 3.89 -15.61
CA LEU A 127 5.56 3.82 -15.75
C LEU A 127 4.97 2.98 -14.63
N VAL A 128 4.19 3.61 -13.75
CA VAL A 128 3.55 2.93 -12.61
C VAL A 128 2.03 3.07 -12.69
N ALA A 129 1.30 2.02 -12.34
CA ALA A 129 -0.15 2.05 -12.36
C ALA A 129 -0.69 3.07 -11.34
N GLU A 130 -1.58 3.97 -11.78
CA GLU A 130 -2.24 4.98 -10.92
C GLU A 130 -2.95 4.30 -9.73
N ALA A 131 -3.57 3.15 -9.97
CA ALA A 131 -4.25 2.37 -8.96
C ALA A 131 -3.29 1.85 -7.87
N ALA A 132 -2.07 1.45 -8.24
CA ALA A 132 -1.04 0.99 -7.30
C ALA A 132 -0.60 2.12 -6.36
N ILE A 133 -0.30 3.31 -6.90
CA ILE A 133 0.04 4.48 -6.07
C ILE A 133 -1.16 4.87 -5.17
N THR A 134 -2.38 4.80 -5.72
CA THR A 134 -3.60 5.12 -4.96
C THR A 134 -3.83 4.17 -3.79
N VAL A 135 -3.58 2.87 -3.94
CA VAL A 135 -3.71 1.93 -2.81
C VAL A 135 -2.61 2.14 -1.77
N GLN A 136 -1.38 2.46 -2.19
CA GLN A 136 -0.29 2.77 -1.26
C GLN A 136 -0.62 3.99 -0.38
N HIS A 137 -1.20 5.05 -0.96
CA HIS A 137 -1.70 6.18 -0.16
C HIS A 137 -2.66 5.72 0.96
N LEU A 138 -3.47 4.69 0.74
CA LEU A 138 -4.38 4.15 1.75
C LEU A 138 -3.68 3.24 2.76
N GLU A 139 -2.80 2.36 2.28
CA GLU A 139 -2.12 1.35 3.09
C GLU A 139 -1.18 1.94 4.16
N PHE A 140 -0.62 3.12 3.91
CA PHE A 140 0.28 3.82 4.84
C PHE A 140 -0.38 4.95 5.63
N ALA A 141 -1.68 5.21 5.44
CA ALA A 141 -2.37 6.27 6.14
C ALA A 141 -2.54 5.96 7.64
N GLU A 142 -2.27 6.94 8.51
CA GLU A 142 -2.75 6.90 9.90
C GLU A 142 -4.18 7.43 10.02
N LEU A 143 -4.51 8.40 9.16
CA LEU A 143 -5.82 9.03 9.07
C LEU A 143 -6.26 9.08 7.62
N VAL A 144 -7.42 8.49 7.33
CA VAL A 144 -8.09 8.59 6.03
C VAL A 144 -9.26 9.57 6.17
N LEU A 145 -9.17 10.69 5.46
CA LEU A 145 -10.21 11.72 5.40
C LEU A 145 -11.06 11.53 4.16
N VAL A 146 -12.33 11.18 4.37
CA VAL A 146 -13.29 10.97 3.30
C VAL A 146 -14.06 12.25 3.06
N VAL A 147 -13.75 12.95 1.95
CA VAL A 147 -14.44 14.16 1.52
C VAL A 147 -15.58 13.83 0.55
N ASP A 148 -16.48 14.79 0.35
CA ASP A 148 -17.62 14.69 -0.57
C ASP A 148 -18.55 13.49 -0.31
N HIS A 149 -18.50 12.93 0.90
CA HIS A 149 -19.30 11.77 1.29
C HIS A 149 -20.82 12.05 1.24
N GLU A 150 -21.24 13.31 1.42
CA GLU A 150 -22.64 13.75 1.32
C GLU A 150 -23.25 13.49 -0.07
N ARG A 151 -22.40 13.35 -1.10
CA ARG A 151 -22.82 13.07 -2.48
C ARG A 151 -22.97 11.56 -2.74
N VAL A 152 -22.67 10.71 -1.75
CA VAL A 152 -22.67 9.25 -1.88
C VAL A 152 -23.83 8.67 -1.06
N PRO A 153 -24.71 7.84 -1.66
CA PRO A 153 -25.77 7.17 -0.91
C PRO A 153 -25.24 6.34 0.25
N THR A 154 -25.95 6.32 1.38
CA THR A 154 -25.52 5.66 2.64
C THR A 154 -25.02 4.24 2.43
N GLY A 155 -25.74 3.40 1.68
CA GLY A 155 -25.32 2.01 1.43
C GLY A 155 -24.01 1.89 0.65
N ARG A 156 -23.71 2.83 -0.26
CA ARG A 156 -22.41 2.88 -0.94
C ARG A 156 -21.31 3.39 -0.02
N LEU A 157 -21.64 4.33 0.87
CA LEU A 157 -20.70 4.89 1.83
C LEU A 157 -20.30 3.88 2.92
N THR A 158 -21.24 3.06 3.40
CA THR A 158 -20.95 1.94 4.32
C THR A 158 -19.98 0.95 3.67
N ARG A 159 -20.25 0.55 2.42
CA ARG A 159 -19.35 -0.35 1.69
C ARG A 159 -17.98 0.28 1.44
N LEU A 160 -17.92 1.56 1.09
CA LEU A 160 -16.66 2.28 0.89
C LEU A 160 -15.84 2.32 2.18
N THR A 161 -16.45 2.71 3.30
CA THR A 161 -15.75 2.79 4.60
C THR A 161 -15.27 1.42 5.07
N ALA A 162 -16.06 0.37 4.86
CA ALA A 162 -15.61 -1.00 5.07
C ALA A 162 -14.41 -1.36 4.18
N LEU A 163 -14.47 -1.06 2.88
CA LEU A 163 -13.34 -1.29 1.97
C LEU A 163 -12.06 -0.57 2.42
N LEU A 164 -12.15 0.70 2.78
CA LEU A 164 -11.02 1.47 3.31
C LEU A 164 -10.46 0.83 4.58
N SER A 165 -11.34 0.36 5.48
CA SER A 165 -10.94 -0.33 6.72
C SER A 165 -10.29 -1.69 6.45
N HIS A 166 -10.69 -2.38 5.39
CA HIS A 166 -10.08 -3.63 4.94
C HIS A 166 -8.75 -3.40 4.18
N LEU A 167 -8.52 -2.23 3.59
CA LEU A 167 -7.22 -1.90 2.99
C LEU A 167 -6.21 -1.47 4.07
N ASN A 168 -6.68 -0.78 5.10
CA ASN A 168 -5.87 -0.38 6.25
C ASN A 168 -6.68 -0.46 7.55
N PRO A 169 -6.58 -1.59 8.29
CA PRO A 169 -7.31 -1.80 9.55
C PRO A 169 -6.92 -0.83 10.67
N THR A 170 -5.73 -0.23 10.58
CA THR A 170 -5.19 0.65 11.63
C THR A 170 -5.42 2.13 11.37
N ALA A 171 -5.81 2.49 10.15
CA ALA A 171 -6.15 3.86 9.82
C ALA A 171 -7.42 4.28 10.54
N ARG A 172 -7.38 5.45 11.17
CA ARG A 172 -8.59 6.13 11.59
C ARG A 172 -9.29 6.66 10.35
N ILE A 173 -10.54 6.28 10.13
CA ILE A 173 -11.35 6.80 9.01
C ILE A 173 -12.30 7.86 9.54
N VAL A 174 -12.30 9.04 8.92
CA VAL A 174 -13.20 10.15 9.29
C VAL A 174 -13.93 10.66 8.05
N LEU A 175 -15.26 10.61 8.12
CA LEU A 175 -16.14 11.29 7.17
C LEU A 175 -16.08 12.78 7.44
N ARG A 176 -15.49 13.53 6.51
CA ARG A 176 -15.15 14.93 6.72
C ARG A 176 -16.30 15.85 6.28
N GLY A 177 -16.86 16.58 7.25
CA GLY A 177 -17.70 17.75 7.02
C GLY A 177 -16.87 19.04 6.84
N SER A 178 -17.41 20.20 7.22
CA SER A 178 -16.75 21.49 7.03
C SER A 178 -15.57 21.76 7.97
N THR A 179 -15.48 21.08 9.12
CA THR A 179 -14.44 21.31 10.12
C THR A 179 -13.12 20.63 9.74
N VAL A 180 -12.01 21.31 10.03
CA VAL A 180 -10.66 20.74 9.87
C VAL A 180 -10.43 19.69 10.95
N VAL A 181 -10.08 18.49 10.53
CA VAL A 181 -9.69 17.41 11.44
C VAL A 181 -8.19 17.51 11.62
N VAL A 182 -7.73 17.79 12.84
CA VAL A 182 -6.30 17.78 13.17
C VAL A 182 -5.92 16.36 13.58
N PRO A 183 -4.95 15.70 12.91
CA PRO A 183 -4.51 14.38 13.33
C PRO A 183 -3.83 14.47 14.70
N ALA A 184 -4.11 13.50 15.58
CA ALA A 184 -3.34 13.37 16.81
C ALA A 184 -1.98 12.75 16.45
N THR A 185 -0.89 13.34 16.93
CA THR A 185 0.45 12.76 16.75
C THR A 185 0.52 11.46 17.54
N ARG A 186 0.61 10.32 16.86
CA ARG A 186 0.73 9.03 17.52
C ARG A 186 2.18 8.81 17.94
N ARG A 187 2.51 9.12 19.19
CA ARG A 187 3.84 8.81 19.75
C ARG A 187 3.98 7.31 19.96
N GLY A 188 5.11 6.75 19.52
CA GLY A 188 5.44 5.35 19.74
C GLY A 188 4.81 4.44 18.69
N ARG A 189 5.27 4.56 17.44
CA ARG A 189 5.13 3.49 16.44
C ARG A 189 5.55 2.18 17.10
N THR A 190 4.61 1.25 17.26
CA THR A 190 4.98 -0.14 17.51
C THR A 190 5.73 -0.65 16.28
N PRO A 191 6.65 -1.62 16.38
CA PRO A 191 7.27 -2.26 15.20
C PRO A 191 6.26 -2.80 14.18
N TYR A 192 5.00 -2.99 14.60
CA TYR A 192 3.87 -3.45 13.80
C TYR A 192 3.10 -2.33 13.10
N GLY A 193 3.32 -1.05 13.44
CA GLY A 193 2.53 0.10 12.99
C GLY A 193 2.68 0.44 11.51
N ASP A 194 3.82 0.09 10.92
CA ASP A 194 4.24 0.52 9.58
C ASP A 194 3.92 -0.48 8.48
N ARG A 195 3.23 -1.55 8.85
CA ARG A 195 2.90 -2.64 7.95
C ARG A 195 1.60 -2.34 7.22
N PRO A 196 1.60 -2.36 5.86
CA PRO A 196 0.38 -2.35 5.06
C PRO A 196 -0.66 -3.36 5.55
N GLY A 197 -1.94 -3.08 5.29
CA GLY A 197 -3.04 -3.92 5.77
C GLY A 197 -2.99 -5.38 5.28
N TRP A 198 -2.38 -5.63 4.12
CA TRP A 198 -2.18 -6.98 3.60
C TRP A 198 -1.12 -7.77 4.38
N VAL A 199 -0.04 -7.13 4.84
CA VAL A 199 0.97 -7.79 5.68
C VAL A 199 0.33 -8.22 7.00
N ARG A 200 -0.53 -7.39 7.59
CA ARG A 200 -1.30 -7.77 8.78
C ARG A 200 -2.18 -8.98 8.53
N ALA A 201 -2.82 -9.06 7.36
CA ALA A 201 -3.64 -10.22 6.98
C ALA A 201 -2.82 -11.51 6.80
N LEU A 202 -1.57 -11.42 6.33
CA LEU A 202 -0.66 -12.56 6.31
C LEU A 202 -0.21 -13.02 7.70
N ASN A 203 -0.25 -12.13 8.70
CA ASN A 203 0.14 -12.43 10.08
C ASN A 203 -1.06 -12.74 10.99
N ASP A 204 -2.26 -12.94 10.43
CA ASP A 204 -3.51 -13.14 11.18
C ASP A 204 -3.86 -11.98 12.14
N GLU A 205 -3.38 -10.77 11.83
CA GLU A 205 -3.57 -9.52 12.59
C GLU A 205 -4.56 -8.55 11.89
N HIS A 206 -5.42 -9.06 11.01
CA HIS A 206 -6.32 -8.25 10.20
C HIS A 206 -7.72 -8.11 10.82
N ASP A 207 -7.93 -7.02 11.56
CA ASP A 207 -9.18 -6.72 12.25
C ASP A 207 -9.74 -5.34 11.82
N PRO A 208 -10.49 -5.27 10.70
CA PRO A 208 -11.04 -4.01 10.21
C PRO A 208 -12.14 -3.47 11.13
N VAL A 209 -12.01 -2.20 11.54
CA VAL A 209 -12.97 -1.49 12.39
C VAL A 209 -14.36 -1.38 11.76
N PHE A 210 -14.43 -1.11 10.46
CA PHE A 210 -15.68 -1.02 9.71
C PHE A 210 -15.86 -2.26 8.85
N THR A 211 -17.04 -2.87 8.91
CA THR A 211 -17.38 -4.09 8.17
C THR A 211 -18.66 -3.91 7.36
N ASP A 212 -18.72 -4.60 6.23
CA ASP A 212 -19.89 -4.70 5.36
C ASP A 212 -19.95 -6.14 4.81
N PRO A 213 -21.12 -6.79 4.73
CA PRO A 213 -21.23 -8.18 4.28
C PRO A 213 -20.66 -8.45 2.88
N ASP A 214 -20.64 -7.41 2.04
CA ASP A 214 -20.09 -7.46 0.69
C ASP A 214 -18.58 -7.24 0.67
N VAL A 215 -17.94 -6.70 1.71
CA VAL A 215 -16.48 -6.46 1.71
C VAL A 215 -15.78 -7.58 2.45
N ARG A 216 -14.77 -8.17 1.81
CA ARG A 216 -14.00 -9.28 2.41
C ARG A 216 -12.52 -9.17 2.09
N THR A 217 -11.72 -9.52 3.09
CA THR A 217 -10.31 -9.87 2.97
C THR A 217 -10.17 -11.35 3.31
N PHE A 218 -9.43 -12.13 2.52
CA PHE A 218 -9.08 -13.49 2.88
C PHE A 218 -7.68 -13.87 2.41
N ARG A 219 -7.05 -14.79 3.14
CA ARG A 219 -5.73 -15.37 2.83
C ARG A 219 -5.88 -16.67 2.04
N TYR A 220 -5.02 -16.86 1.04
CA TYR A 220 -4.88 -18.05 0.22
C TYR A 220 -3.47 -18.60 0.41
N GLU A 221 -3.39 -19.85 0.84
CA GLU A 221 -2.13 -20.54 1.10
C GLU A 221 -2.08 -21.83 0.28
N GLN A 222 -0.97 -22.04 -0.42
CA GLN A 222 -0.78 -23.24 -1.23
C GLN A 222 0.73 -23.54 -1.35
N PRO A 223 1.26 -24.65 -0.81
CA PRO A 223 2.70 -24.91 -0.83
C PRO A 223 3.30 -25.10 -2.24
N ARG A 224 2.46 -25.39 -3.25
CA ARG A 224 2.91 -25.72 -4.60
C ARG A 224 3.19 -24.48 -5.44
N PRO A 225 4.24 -24.47 -6.28
CA PRO A 225 4.51 -23.37 -7.20
C PRO A 225 3.41 -23.23 -8.26
N PHE A 226 3.16 -22.01 -8.72
CA PHE A 226 2.28 -21.75 -9.85
C PHE A 226 2.91 -22.24 -11.15
N HIS A 227 2.10 -22.90 -11.97
CA HIS A 227 2.38 -23.11 -13.39
C HIS A 227 2.13 -21.80 -14.14
N THR A 228 3.20 -21.18 -14.64
CA THR A 228 3.18 -19.83 -15.23
C THR A 228 2.16 -19.67 -16.37
N GLY A 229 2.06 -20.64 -17.28
CA GLY A 229 1.04 -20.61 -18.34
C GLY A 229 -0.42 -20.66 -17.83
N ARG A 230 -0.73 -21.49 -16.83
CA ARG A 230 -2.08 -21.56 -16.25
C ARG A 230 -2.41 -20.32 -15.46
N LEU A 231 -1.43 -19.77 -14.74
CA LEU A 231 -1.59 -18.52 -14.01
C LEU A 231 -1.86 -17.36 -14.97
N MET A 232 -1.07 -17.19 -16.03
CA MET A 232 -1.29 -16.12 -17.00
C MET A 232 -2.67 -16.20 -17.65
N HIS A 233 -3.14 -17.39 -17.98
CA HIS A 233 -4.50 -17.56 -18.50
C HIS A 233 -5.59 -17.11 -17.51
N LEU A 234 -5.40 -17.38 -16.21
CA LEU A 234 -6.31 -16.91 -15.16
C LEU A 234 -6.27 -15.37 -15.02
N LEU A 235 -5.08 -14.77 -15.09
CA LEU A 235 -4.88 -13.32 -14.97
C LEU A 235 -5.51 -12.56 -16.14
N GLU A 236 -5.27 -13.01 -17.38
CA GLU A 236 -5.80 -12.39 -18.61
C GLU A 236 -7.32 -12.58 -18.76
N GLY A 237 -7.89 -13.57 -18.09
CA GLY A 237 -9.32 -13.90 -18.17
C GLY A 237 -10.09 -13.60 -16.89
N ASP A 238 -10.35 -14.65 -16.12
CA ASP A 238 -11.39 -14.63 -15.09
C ASP A 238 -11.05 -13.79 -13.85
N LEU A 239 -9.77 -13.58 -13.54
CA LEU A 239 -9.34 -12.84 -12.34
C LEU A 239 -9.42 -11.32 -12.53
N SER A 240 -9.15 -10.83 -13.74
CA SER A 240 -9.29 -9.41 -14.09
C SER A 240 -10.74 -9.02 -14.38
N GLY A 241 -11.63 -10.00 -14.58
CA GLY A 241 -13.07 -9.81 -14.73
C GLY A 241 -13.85 -9.70 -13.42
N HIS A 242 -15.18 -9.88 -13.51
CA HIS A 242 -16.10 -9.85 -12.37
C HIS A 242 -16.62 -11.24 -11.95
N ARG A 243 -16.03 -12.33 -12.47
CA ARG A 243 -16.48 -13.71 -12.20
C ARG A 243 -16.47 -14.02 -10.70
N TYR A 244 -15.42 -13.60 -10.02
CA TYR A 244 -15.22 -13.86 -8.59
C TYR A 244 -15.58 -12.66 -7.71
N GLY A 245 -16.32 -11.69 -8.23
CA GLY A 245 -16.57 -10.40 -7.57
C GLY A 245 -15.64 -9.30 -8.09
N THR A 246 -15.58 -8.19 -7.37
CA THR A 246 -14.67 -7.08 -7.69
C THR A 246 -13.44 -7.18 -6.81
N LEU A 247 -12.35 -7.68 -7.38
CA LEU A 247 -11.03 -7.63 -6.74
C LEU A 247 -10.54 -6.18 -6.71
N VAL A 248 -10.18 -5.69 -5.52
CA VAL A 248 -9.66 -4.33 -5.33
C VAL A 248 -8.15 -4.38 -5.14
N ARG A 249 -7.68 -5.25 -4.24
CA ARG A 249 -6.27 -5.42 -3.93
C ARG A 249 -5.99 -6.90 -3.73
N SER A 250 -4.92 -7.41 -4.31
CA SER A 250 -4.29 -8.63 -3.80
C SER A 250 -2.78 -8.45 -3.70
N ALA A 251 -2.20 -9.06 -2.67
CA ALA A 251 -0.80 -8.87 -2.31
C ALA A 251 -0.25 -10.10 -1.61
N GLY A 252 1.05 -10.35 -1.71
CA GLY A 252 1.70 -11.38 -0.92
C GLY A 252 2.88 -11.99 -1.64
N PHE A 253 3.21 -13.23 -1.30
CA PHE A 253 4.38 -13.91 -1.82
C PHE A 253 3.95 -15.09 -2.68
N CYS A 254 4.61 -15.23 -3.83
CA CYS A 254 4.34 -16.31 -4.76
C CYS A 254 5.62 -16.93 -5.32
N ARG A 255 5.47 -18.13 -5.85
CA ARG A 255 6.54 -18.90 -6.52
C ARG A 255 6.08 -19.43 -7.85
N PHE A 256 6.96 -19.35 -8.83
CA PHE A 256 6.72 -19.86 -10.18
C PHE A 256 7.53 -21.13 -10.44
N ALA A 257 6.90 -22.11 -11.08
CA ALA A 257 7.55 -23.38 -11.41
C ALA A 257 8.78 -23.19 -12.31
N THR A 258 8.72 -22.25 -13.26
CA THR A 258 9.81 -21.92 -14.18
C THR A 258 10.94 -21.13 -13.52
N ARG A 259 10.73 -20.61 -12.29
CA ARG A 259 11.67 -19.76 -11.55
C ARG A 259 11.91 -20.31 -10.13
N PRO A 260 12.32 -21.58 -9.96
CA PRO A 260 12.26 -22.30 -8.66
C PRO A 260 13.18 -21.73 -7.58
N GLY A 261 14.24 -21.00 -7.96
CA GLY A 261 15.21 -20.43 -7.03
C GLY A 261 14.83 -19.07 -6.44
N ARG A 262 13.72 -18.46 -6.87
CA ARG A 262 13.35 -17.08 -6.49
C ARG A 262 11.86 -17.00 -6.19
N ALA A 263 11.52 -16.40 -5.07
CA ALA A 263 10.16 -15.97 -4.76
C ALA A 263 9.91 -14.58 -5.39
N ALA A 264 8.64 -14.22 -5.52
CA ALA A 264 8.22 -12.93 -6.03
C ALA A 264 7.16 -12.31 -5.14
N LEU A 265 7.20 -10.99 -5.01
CA LEU A 265 6.12 -10.19 -4.48
C LEU A 265 5.02 -10.12 -5.54
N TRP A 266 3.85 -10.64 -5.18
CA TRP A 266 2.61 -10.47 -5.93
C TRP A 266 2.02 -9.13 -5.56
N GLU A 267 1.84 -8.24 -6.52
CA GLU A 267 1.18 -6.95 -6.27
C GLU A 267 0.12 -6.67 -7.32
N GLN A 268 -1.15 -6.68 -6.92
CA GLN A 268 -2.26 -6.40 -7.82
C GLN A 268 -3.24 -5.38 -7.23
N VAL A 269 -3.60 -4.38 -8.04
CA VAL A 269 -4.72 -3.47 -7.76
C VAL A 269 -5.67 -3.46 -8.94
N GLY A 270 -6.94 -3.79 -8.69
CA GLY A 270 -7.90 -4.05 -9.77
C GLY A 270 -7.35 -5.10 -10.75
N SER A 271 -7.19 -4.70 -12.01
CA SER A 271 -6.64 -5.55 -13.07
C SER A 271 -5.13 -5.36 -13.31
N MET A 272 -4.48 -4.42 -12.63
CA MET A 272 -3.06 -4.11 -12.81
C MET A 272 -2.26 -5.00 -11.86
N ILE A 273 -1.31 -5.78 -12.38
CA ILE A 273 -0.51 -6.72 -11.59
C ILE A 273 0.98 -6.63 -11.95
N THR A 274 1.84 -6.70 -10.93
CA THR A 274 3.29 -6.84 -11.05
C THR A 274 3.80 -8.02 -10.22
N PHE A 275 4.98 -8.51 -10.59
CA PHE A 275 5.66 -9.62 -9.95
C PHE A 275 7.12 -9.28 -9.71
N ASP A 276 7.41 -8.70 -8.56
CA ASP A 276 8.75 -8.19 -8.26
C ASP A 276 9.58 -9.27 -7.58
N PRO A 277 10.75 -9.64 -8.14
CA PRO A 277 11.54 -10.72 -7.59
C PRO A 277 12.11 -10.32 -6.23
N LEU A 278 11.95 -11.17 -5.22
CA LEU A 278 12.60 -10.96 -3.93
C LEU A 278 14.10 -11.23 -4.05
N ALA A 279 14.90 -10.44 -3.34
CA ALA A 279 16.32 -10.71 -3.21
C ALA A 279 16.56 -11.99 -2.37
N ALA A 280 17.70 -12.65 -2.59
CA ALA A 280 17.99 -13.94 -1.95
C ALA A 280 18.18 -13.81 -0.42
N ASP A 281 18.56 -12.63 0.05
CA ASP A 281 18.73 -12.23 1.45
C ASP A 281 17.44 -11.69 2.10
N GLU A 282 16.50 -11.16 1.30
CA GLU A 282 15.15 -10.75 1.75
C GLU A 282 14.21 -11.94 1.99
N ALA A 283 14.51 -13.10 1.40
CA ALA A 283 13.81 -14.33 1.69
C ALA A 283 14.19 -14.86 3.08
N SER A 284 13.42 -14.46 4.11
CA SER A 284 13.54 -15.10 5.44
C SER A 284 13.39 -16.62 5.30
N PRO A 285 13.95 -17.45 6.20
CA PRO A 285 13.76 -18.90 6.16
C PRO A 285 12.29 -19.34 6.09
N GLU A 286 11.38 -18.54 6.68
CA GLU A 286 9.92 -18.75 6.61
C GLU A 286 9.39 -18.47 5.20
N LEU A 287 9.76 -17.35 4.59
CA LEU A 287 9.45 -17.02 3.19
C LEU A 287 10.11 -17.99 2.19
N ALA A 288 11.29 -18.52 2.53
CA ALA A 288 12.00 -19.54 1.77
C ALA A 288 11.26 -20.90 1.78
N SER A 289 10.50 -21.18 2.84
CA SER A 289 9.68 -22.40 2.98
C SER A 289 8.24 -22.25 2.48
N THR A 290 7.79 -21.03 2.24
CA THR A 290 6.40 -20.74 1.87
C THR A 290 6.20 -20.85 0.35
N GLY A 291 5.11 -21.52 -0.05
CA GLY A 291 4.71 -21.68 -1.45
C GLY A 291 4.07 -20.41 -1.99
N GLN A 292 2.74 -20.41 -2.05
CA GLN A 292 1.90 -19.26 -2.29
C GLN A 292 1.31 -18.81 -0.96
N ASP A 293 1.41 -17.52 -0.69
CA ASP A 293 0.79 -16.90 0.46
C ASP A 293 0.30 -15.50 0.10
N LEU A 294 -0.99 -15.43 -0.23
CA LEU A 294 -1.61 -14.28 -0.89
C LEU A 294 -2.82 -13.81 -0.11
N VAL A 295 -3.04 -12.50 -0.06
CA VAL A 295 -4.23 -11.86 0.49
C VAL A 295 -5.04 -11.28 -0.64
N PHE A 296 -6.36 -11.48 -0.60
CA PHE A 296 -7.31 -10.90 -1.54
C PHE A 296 -8.34 -10.06 -0.79
N THR A 297 -8.43 -8.78 -1.16
CA THR A 297 -9.39 -7.81 -0.63
C THR A 297 -10.30 -7.31 -1.74
N GLY A 298 -11.61 -7.33 -1.53
CA GLY A 298 -12.54 -6.90 -2.55
C GLY A 298 -14.00 -6.90 -2.15
N ILE A 299 -14.85 -6.63 -3.12
CA ILE A 299 -16.30 -6.50 -2.99
C ILE A 299 -16.99 -7.71 -3.62
N ARG A 300 -17.87 -8.36 -2.87
CA ARG A 300 -18.63 -9.57 -3.20
C ARG A 300 -17.72 -10.69 -3.70
N LEU A 301 -16.57 -10.87 -3.05
CA LEU A 301 -15.60 -11.88 -3.45
C LEU A 301 -16.16 -13.30 -3.25
N HIS A 302 -16.17 -14.10 -4.30
CA HIS A 302 -16.52 -15.51 -4.26
C HIS A 302 -15.29 -16.34 -3.89
N ARG A 303 -14.94 -16.34 -2.59
CA ARG A 303 -13.73 -17.00 -2.03
C ARG A 303 -13.54 -18.42 -2.57
N ALA A 304 -14.53 -19.29 -2.44
CA ALA A 304 -14.40 -20.69 -2.82
C ALA A 304 -14.05 -20.88 -4.30
N GLY A 305 -14.66 -20.10 -5.19
CA GLY A 305 -14.37 -20.18 -6.63
C GLY A 305 -13.02 -19.58 -6.99
N LEU A 306 -12.62 -18.49 -6.33
CA LEU A 306 -11.30 -17.90 -6.53
C LEU A 306 -10.19 -18.84 -6.04
N THR A 307 -10.36 -19.46 -4.86
CA THR A 307 -9.44 -20.49 -4.35
C THR A 307 -9.33 -21.66 -5.34
N ALA A 308 -10.45 -22.21 -5.82
CA ALA A 308 -10.43 -23.30 -6.79
C ALA A 308 -9.74 -22.93 -8.12
N ALA A 309 -9.90 -21.68 -8.56
CA ALA A 309 -9.23 -21.18 -9.76
C ALA A 309 -7.72 -21.08 -9.57
N LEU A 310 -7.26 -20.59 -8.41
CA LEU A 310 -5.84 -20.51 -8.06
C LEU A 310 -5.23 -21.91 -7.87
N ASP A 311 -5.96 -22.84 -7.25
CA ASP A 311 -5.54 -24.24 -7.09
C ASP A 311 -5.38 -24.95 -8.45
N ALA A 312 -6.21 -24.61 -9.44
CA ALA A 312 -6.02 -25.12 -10.80
C ALA A 312 -4.75 -24.57 -11.49
N CYS A 313 -4.19 -23.46 -10.99
CA CYS A 313 -2.98 -22.86 -11.53
C CYS A 313 -1.69 -23.41 -10.91
N VAL A 314 -1.71 -24.13 -9.79
CA VAL A 314 -0.49 -24.73 -9.22
C VAL A 314 -0.13 -26.07 -9.85
N LEU A 315 1.12 -26.52 -9.67
CA LEU A 315 1.57 -27.82 -10.19
C LEU A 315 0.71 -28.99 -9.64
N SER A 316 0.30 -29.89 -10.53
CA SER A 316 -0.29 -31.18 -10.16
C SER A 316 0.75 -32.09 -9.49
N ASP A 317 0.29 -33.17 -8.85
CA ASP A 317 1.18 -34.17 -8.24
C ASP A 317 2.21 -34.72 -9.22
N ARG A 318 1.75 -35.04 -10.44
CA ARG A 318 2.60 -35.55 -11.51
C ARG A 318 3.68 -34.55 -11.89
N GLU A 319 3.31 -33.29 -12.13
CA GLU A 319 4.27 -32.25 -12.52
C GLU A 319 5.26 -31.95 -11.38
N LEU A 320 4.80 -31.95 -10.13
CA LEU A 320 5.67 -31.74 -8.96
C LEU A 320 6.74 -32.85 -8.86
N LEU A 321 6.38 -34.10 -9.14
CA LEU A 321 7.31 -35.24 -9.13
C LEU A 321 8.36 -35.20 -10.25
N GLU A 322 8.10 -34.50 -11.36
CA GLU A 322 9.07 -34.34 -12.46
C GLU A 322 10.23 -33.40 -12.09
N GLY A 323 10.03 -32.56 -11.07
CA GLY A 323 11.07 -31.72 -10.46
C GLY A 323 11.52 -30.51 -11.31
N PRO A 324 12.41 -29.66 -10.73
CA PRO A 324 12.79 -28.37 -11.30
C PRO A 324 13.34 -28.40 -12.73
N GLY A 325 14.03 -29.49 -13.11
CA GLY A 325 14.57 -29.64 -14.47
C GLY A 325 13.49 -29.85 -15.54
N ALA A 326 12.32 -30.38 -15.17
CA ALA A 326 11.15 -30.40 -16.05
C ALA A 326 10.43 -29.05 -16.04
N TRP A 327 10.30 -28.43 -14.87
CA TRP A 327 9.58 -27.16 -14.72
C TRP A 327 10.22 -26.02 -15.52
N SER A 328 11.55 -25.97 -15.62
CA SER A 328 12.28 -24.97 -16.42
C SER A 328 11.98 -25.05 -17.92
N ARG A 329 11.40 -26.15 -18.41
CA ARG A 329 10.97 -26.32 -19.81
C ARG A 329 9.53 -25.90 -20.06
N ILE A 330 8.77 -25.54 -19.03
CA ILE A 330 7.43 -24.98 -19.16
C ILE A 330 7.56 -23.60 -19.85
N SER A 331 6.65 -23.29 -20.78
CA SER A 331 6.58 -21.97 -21.39
C SER A 331 6.29 -20.91 -20.31
N ASP A 332 7.14 -19.89 -20.23
CA ASP A 332 7.00 -18.78 -19.28
C ASP A 332 6.53 -17.49 -19.98
N PRO A 333 5.22 -17.23 -20.00
CA PRO A 333 4.65 -15.99 -20.55
C PRO A 333 4.76 -14.77 -19.62
N LEU A 334 5.24 -14.93 -18.38
CA LEU A 334 5.34 -13.82 -17.44
C LEU A 334 6.46 -12.84 -17.88
N PRO A 335 6.36 -11.55 -17.52
CA PRO A 335 7.43 -10.58 -17.76
C PRO A 335 8.79 -11.11 -17.27
N ARG A 336 9.84 -10.85 -18.05
CA ARG A 336 11.20 -11.21 -17.66
C ARG A 336 11.66 -10.31 -16.53
N TRP A 337 12.30 -10.91 -15.53
CA TRP A 337 13.06 -10.13 -14.56
C TRP A 337 14.36 -9.71 -15.20
N VAL A 338 14.63 -8.41 -15.21
CA VAL A 338 15.94 -7.89 -15.56
C VAL A 338 16.83 -8.13 -14.34
N GLU A 339 17.96 -8.80 -14.53
CA GLU A 339 18.98 -8.86 -13.47
C GLU A 339 19.59 -7.45 -13.37
N ALA A 340 19.52 -6.87 -12.17
CA ALA A 340 20.19 -5.62 -11.84
C ALA A 340 21.71 -5.78 -11.87
#